data_AF-A0A0D0CCA3-F1
#
_entry.id   AF-A0A0D0CCA3-F1
#
_cell.length_a   1.000
_cell.length_b   1.000
_cell.length_c   1.000
_cell.angle_alpha   90.00
_cell.angle_beta   90.00
_cell.angle_gamma   90.00
#
_symmetry.space_group_name_H-M   'P 1'
#
loop_
_entity.id
_entity.type
_entity.pdbx_description
1 polymer ?
#
loop_
_entity_poly.entity_id
_entity_poly.type
_entity_poly.pdbx_seq_one_letter_code
_entity_poly.pdbx_strand_id
1 'polypeptide(L)'
;MSYTPLITTCTRYSILPAISLNGVLYLDILTCSWTSKLFKEFISALLDNINPFPQQNSVIIMNNASTCHCEGIREMGFSAMKAWIQSNGDYPLGEMLNNNMCDLISLLWEAVFTAMSPQSIEGWFYHSGYVL
;
A
#
# COMPACT_ATOMS: atom_id res chain seq x y z
N MET A 1 -9.23 -27.17 34.49
CA MET A 1 -9.30 -25.92 33.71
C MET A 1 -7.95 -25.68 33.07
N SER A 2 -7.81 -26.05 31.79
CA SER A 2 -6.60 -25.86 31.01
C SER A 2 -6.75 -24.59 30.18
N TYR A 3 -5.93 -23.58 30.47
CA TYR A 3 -5.83 -22.36 29.66
C TYR A 3 -5.08 -22.69 28.36
N THR A 4 -5.78 -22.69 27.23
CA THR A 4 -5.16 -22.60 25.91
C THR A 4 -4.89 -21.11 25.62
N PRO A 5 -3.64 -20.69 25.40
CA PRO A 5 -3.37 -19.33 24.99
C PRO A 5 -3.97 -19.12 23.59
N LEU A 6 -4.83 -18.11 23.44
CA LEU A 6 -5.23 -17.60 22.14
C LEU A 6 -3.98 -16.98 21.51
N ILE A 7 -3.24 -17.76 20.73
CA ILE A 7 -2.19 -17.23 19.86
C ILE A 7 -2.94 -16.46 18.78
N THR A 8 -3.15 -15.15 18.98
CA THR A 8 -3.49 -14.24 17.89
C THR A 8 -2.30 -14.23 16.94
N THR A 9 -2.38 -14.99 15.85
CA THR A 9 -1.41 -14.92 14.76
C THR A 9 -1.50 -13.54 14.14
N CYS A 10 -0.55 -12.67 14.44
CA CYS A 10 -0.43 -11.36 13.81
C CYS A 10 0.05 -11.56 12.37
N THR A 11 -0.90 -11.62 11.43
CA THR A 11 -0.60 -11.69 10.00
C THR A 11 -0.04 -10.34 9.55
N ARG A 12 1.16 -10.34 8.98
CA ARG A 12 1.76 -9.15 8.39
C ARG A 12 1.48 -9.14 6.89
N TYR A 13 1.12 -7.96 6.39
CA TYR A 13 0.92 -7.71 4.96
C TYR A 13 1.97 -6.73 4.45
N SER A 14 2.55 -7.04 3.30
CA SER A 14 3.36 -6.12 2.50
C SER A 14 2.47 -5.49 1.44
N ILE A 15 2.35 -4.16 1.46
CA ILE A 15 1.48 -3.40 0.54
C ILE A 15 2.39 -2.54 -0.32
N LEU A 16 2.26 -2.64 -1.65
CA LEU A 16 3.05 -1.84 -2.60
C LEU A 16 2.14 -1.18 -3.64
N PRO A 17 1.75 0.09 -3.43
CA PRO A 17 1.04 0.87 -4.43
C PRO A 17 2.02 1.57 -5.39
N ALA A 18 1.69 1.58 -6.68
CA ALA A 18 2.20 2.54 -7.65
C ALA A 18 1.16 3.66 -7.81
N ILE A 19 1.56 4.91 -7.62
CA ILE A 19 0.66 6.07 -7.62
C ILE A 19 1.09 7.11 -8.66
N SER A 20 0.11 7.82 -9.20
CA SER A 20 0.26 9.02 -10.03
C SER A 20 -0.59 10.15 -9.43
N LEU A 21 -0.42 11.39 -9.92
CA LEU A 21 -1.28 12.51 -9.51
C LEU A 21 -2.78 12.26 -9.72
N ASN A 22 -3.15 11.32 -10.61
CA ASN A 22 -4.54 10.98 -10.89
C ASN A 22 -5.07 9.82 -10.02
N GLY A 23 -4.26 9.24 -9.14
CA GLY A 23 -4.65 8.08 -8.34
C GLY A 23 -3.66 6.92 -8.39
N VAL A 24 -4.05 5.80 -7.78
CA VAL A 24 -3.33 4.53 -7.79
C VAL A 24 -3.38 3.91 -9.18
N LEU A 25 -2.22 3.61 -9.76
CA LEU A 25 -2.06 2.96 -11.06
C LEU A 25 -2.06 1.43 -10.94
N TYR A 26 -1.45 0.90 -9.88
CA TYR A 26 -1.34 -0.53 -9.63
C TYR A 26 -1.09 -0.78 -8.14
N LEU A 27 -1.54 -1.93 -7.61
CA LEU A 27 -1.40 -2.27 -6.19
C LEU A 27 -1.23 -3.79 -6.04
N ASP A 28 -0.18 -4.19 -5.34
CA ASP A 28 -0.03 -5.57 -4.87
C ASP A 28 -0.02 -5.63 -3.34
N ILE A 29 -0.67 -6.66 -2.80
CA ILE A 29 -0.72 -6.98 -1.37
C ILE A 29 -0.28 -8.43 -1.18
N LEU A 30 0.76 -8.63 -0.37
CA LEU A 30 1.36 -9.93 -0.12
C LEU A 30 1.33 -10.26 1.37
N THR A 31 1.17 -11.53 1.72
CA THR A 31 1.34 -12.05 3.09
C THR A 31 2.80 -12.42 3.41
N CYS A 32 3.72 -12.12 2.50
CA CYS A 32 5.14 -12.42 2.62
C CYS A 32 6.00 -11.17 2.31
N SER A 33 7.32 -11.30 2.52
CA SER A 33 8.28 -10.26 2.19
C SER A 33 8.53 -10.18 0.68
N TRP A 34 8.77 -8.97 0.18
CA TRP A 34 9.15 -8.75 -1.21
C TRP A 34 10.49 -9.42 -1.54
N THR A 35 10.55 -10.06 -2.70
CA THR A 35 11.78 -10.61 -3.29
C THR A 35 12.03 -9.95 -4.64
N SER A 36 13.25 -10.05 -5.15
CA SER A 36 13.58 -9.52 -6.49
C SER A 36 12.74 -10.15 -7.61
N LYS A 37 12.23 -11.38 -7.41
CA LYS A 37 11.32 -12.03 -8.36
C LYS A 37 9.94 -11.38 -8.33
N LEU A 38 9.33 -11.29 -7.15
CA LEU A 38 8.02 -10.67 -6.94
C LEU A 38 8.02 -9.22 -7.41
N PHE A 39 9.09 -8.48 -7.13
CA PHE A 39 9.23 -7.11 -7.58
C PHE A 39 9.31 -6.97 -9.11
N LYS A 40 9.97 -7.90 -9.81
CA LYS A 40 9.98 -7.91 -11.29
C LYS A 40 8.59 -8.22 -11.85
N GLU A 41 7.85 -9.12 -11.22
CA GLU A 41 6.46 -9.42 -11.60
C GLU A 41 5.57 -8.19 -11.40
N PHE A 42 5.71 -7.49 -10.28
CA PHE A 42 5.05 -6.21 -10.02
C PHE A 42 5.36 -5.16 -11.11
N ILE A 43 6.64 -4.97 -11.45
CA ILE A 43 7.03 -4.02 -12.50
C ILE A 43 6.46 -4.44 -13.86
N SER A 44 6.47 -5.73 -14.20
CA SER A 44 5.86 -6.22 -15.44
C SER A 44 4.37 -5.88 -15.51
N ALA A 45 3.62 -6.11 -14.42
CA ALA A 45 2.19 -5.80 -14.35
C ALA A 45 1.93 -4.28 -14.36
N LEU A 46 2.77 -3.49 -13.69
CA LEU A 46 2.68 -2.03 -13.72
C LEU A 46 2.93 -1.49 -15.14
N LEU A 47 3.86 -2.07 -15.90
CA LEU A 47 4.16 -1.62 -17.25
C LEU A 47 2.97 -1.74 -18.21
N ASP A 48 2.07 -2.69 -17.97
CA ASP A 48 0.81 -2.82 -18.73
C ASP A 48 -0.19 -1.69 -18.42
N ASN A 49 0.02 -0.96 -17.33
CA ASN A 49 -0.85 0.11 -16.83
C ASN A 49 -0.24 1.52 -16.96
N ILE A 50 0.94 1.66 -17.58
CA ILE A 50 1.55 2.96 -17.87
C ILE A 50 1.66 3.22 -19.37
N ASN A 51 1.80 4.49 -19.72
CA ASN A 51 1.92 4.89 -21.12
C ASN A 51 3.38 4.83 -21.61
N PRO A 52 3.62 4.65 -22.92
CA PRO A 52 4.94 4.79 -23.50
C PRO A 52 5.48 6.23 -23.35
N PHE A 53 6.78 6.36 -23.09
CA PHE A 53 7.44 7.67 -23.01
C PHE A 53 7.39 8.41 -24.38
N PRO A 54 7.09 9.73 -24.43
CA PRO A 54 6.97 10.71 -23.34
C PRO A 54 5.52 11.05 -22.91
N GLN A 55 4.58 10.11 -23.02
CA GLN A 55 3.18 10.38 -22.66
C GLN A 55 2.99 10.55 -21.13
N GLN A 56 1.81 11.01 -20.70
CA GLN A 56 1.51 11.16 -19.28
C GLN A 56 1.66 9.82 -18.54
N ASN A 57 2.14 9.83 -17.29
CA ASN A 57 2.38 8.63 -16.49
C ASN A 57 3.39 7.63 -17.09
N SER A 58 4.30 8.05 -17.96
CA SER A 58 5.26 7.14 -18.62
C SER A 58 6.59 6.92 -17.91
N VAL A 59 6.80 7.59 -16.76
CA VAL A 59 8.07 7.55 -16.01
C VAL A 59 7.80 7.00 -14.63
N ILE A 60 8.51 5.94 -14.27
CA ILE A 60 8.44 5.36 -12.93
C ILE A 60 9.55 5.97 -12.08
N ILE A 61 9.17 6.64 -11.00
CA ILE A 61 10.09 7.13 -9.98
C ILE A 61 10.05 6.15 -8.81
N MET A 62 11.20 5.62 -8.43
CA MET A 62 11.35 4.68 -7.32
C MET A 62 12.49 5.14 -6.41
N ASN A 63 12.34 4.95 -5.10
CA ASN A 63 13.47 5.14 -4.20
C ASN A 63 14.47 3.98 -4.37
N ASN A 64 15.77 4.29 -4.33
CA ASN A 64 16.82 3.28 -4.32
C ASN A 64 16.81 2.59 -2.93
N ALA A 65 16.01 1.53 -2.80
CA ALA A 65 15.82 0.86 -1.52
C ALA A 65 16.99 -0.09 -1.21
N SER A 66 17.99 0.42 -0.49
CA SER A 66 18.91 -0.42 0.28
C SER A 66 18.71 -0.27 1.80
N THR A 67 18.27 0.89 2.30
CA THR A 67 17.90 1.12 3.72
C THR A 67 17.22 2.50 3.83
N CYS A 68 15.88 2.59 3.74
CA CYS A 68 15.21 3.89 3.81
C CYS A 68 15.07 4.38 5.26
N HIS A 69 16.17 4.94 5.78
CA HIS A 69 16.31 5.64 7.07
C HIS A 69 15.96 7.14 6.95
N CYS A 70 14.84 7.47 6.31
CA CYS A 70 14.31 8.84 6.28
C CYS A 70 12.90 8.84 6.85
N GLU A 71 12.80 9.22 8.12
CA GLU A 71 11.61 9.08 8.98
C GLU A 71 10.43 9.95 8.51
N GLY A 72 10.68 11.05 7.77
CA GLY A 72 9.64 12.02 7.41
C GLY A 72 8.79 11.72 6.16
N ILE A 73 9.31 11.01 5.15
CA ILE A 73 8.61 10.85 3.84
C ILE A 73 7.71 9.59 3.83
N ARG A 74 8.03 8.58 4.64
CA ARG A 74 7.21 7.36 4.77
C ARG A 74 5.85 7.61 5.40
N GLU A 75 5.64 8.74 6.08
CA GLU A 75 4.51 8.86 6.99
C GLU A 75 3.23 9.33 6.34
N MET A 76 3.18 10.30 5.44
CA MET A 76 1.86 10.90 5.09
C MET A 76 0.88 9.93 4.39
N GLY A 77 1.29 9.24 3.32
CA GLY A 77 0.42 8.29 2.61
C GLY A 77 0.08 7.04 3.45
N PHE A 78 1.09 6.48 4.14
CA PHE A 78 0.87 5.35 5.05
C PHE A 78 0.07 5.75 6.29
N SER A 79 0.18 6.99 6.77
CA SER A 79 -0.57 7.48 7.94
C SER A 79 -2.02 7.78 7.60
N ALA A 80 -2.34 8.24 6.39
CA ALA A 80 -3.74 8.31 5.94
C ALA A 80 -4.37 6.90 5.89
N MET A 81 -3.66 5.91 5.34
CA MET A 81 -4.11 4.51 5.33
C MET A 81 -4.23 3.94 6.76
N LYS A 82 -3.24 4.17 7.63
CA LYS A 82 -3.30 3.74 9.04
C LYS A 82 -4.47 4.41 9.77
N ALA A 83 -4.69 5.71 9.55
CA ALA A 83 -5.79 6.46 10.15
C ALA A 83 -7.15 5.96 9.66
N TRP A 84 -7.27 5.60 8.39
CA TRP A 84 -8.47 4.95 7.86
C TRP A 84 -8.71 3.60 8.55
N ILE A 85 -7.69 2.74 8.64
CA ILE A 85 -7.83 1.44 9.33
C ILE A 85 -8.22 1.64 10.80
N GLN A 86 -7.62 2.62 11.49
CA GLN A 86 -7.94 2.93 12.89
C GLN A 86 -9.36 3.49 13.05
N SER A 87 -9.83 4.32 12.12
CA SER A 87 -11.16 4.95 12.17
C SER A 87 -12.28 4.00 11.75
N ASN A 88 -11.96 2.95 11.00
CA ASN A 88 -12.90 1.93 10.55
C ASN A 88 -12.78 0.61 11.33
N GLY A 89 -12.01 0.61 12.44
CA GLY A 89 -11.45 -0.57 13.12
C GLY A 89 -12.43 -1.65 13.59
N ASP A 90 -13.70 -1.34 13.83
CA ASP A 90 -14.70 -2.37 14.22
C ASP A 90 -14.98 -3.37 13.09
N TYR A 91 -14.84 -2.96 11.83
CA TYR A 91 -15.08 -3.80 10.65
C TYR A 91 -13.91 -4.74 10.32
N PRO A 92 -12.64 -4.28 10.24
CA PRO A 92 -11.47 -5.15 10.12
C PRO A 92 -11.34 -6.14 11.28
N LEU A 93 -11.70 -5.74 12.51
CA LEU A 93 -11.63 -6.62 13.68
C LEU A 93 -12.61 -7.80 13.56
N GLY A 94 -13.82 -7.56 13.05
CA GLY A 94 -14.81 -8.61 12.76
C GLY A 94 -14.35 -9.59 11.69
N GLU A 95 -13.76 -9.09 10.60
CA GLU A 95 -13.24 -9.91 9.50
C GLU A 95 -11.99 -10.73 9.90
N MET A 96 -11.10 -10.14 10.72
CA MET A 96 -9.94 -10.86 11.28
C MET A 96 -10.36 -12.02 12.19
N LEU A 97 -11.54 -11.94 12.82
CA LEU A 97 -12.10 -13.03 13.65
C LEU A 97 -12.79 -14.11 12.81
N ASN A 98 -13.33 -13.76 11.62
CA ASN A 98 -14.00 -14.70 10.71
C ASN A 98 -13.02 -15.55 9.86
N ASN A 99 -11.71 -15.28 9.95
CA ASN A 99 -10.64 -16.06 9.30
C ASN A 99 -10.76 -16.16 7.76
N ASN A 100 -11.50 -15.24 7.12
CA ASN A 100 -11.58 -15.16 5.67
C ASN A 100 -10.52 -14.18 5.13
N MET A 101 -9.44 -14.74 4.60
CA MET A 101 -8.31 -13.95 4.09
C MET A 101 -8.66 -13.14 2.83
N CYS A 102 -9.67 -13.56 2.04
CA CYS A 102 -10.08 -12.82 0.85
C CYS A 102 -10.73 -11.49 1.23
N ASP A 103 -11.61 -11.49 2.24
CA ASP A 103 -12.35 -10.31 2.69
C ASP A 103 -11.39 -9.26 3.27
N LEU A 104 -10.32 -9.71 3.96
CA LEU A 104 -9.30 -8.83 4.49
C LEU A 104 -8.42 -8.19 3.41
N ILE A 105 -8.05 -8.93 2.36
CA ILE A 105 -7.30 -8.37 1.22
C ILE A 105 -8.16 -7.35 0.47
N SER A 106 -9.46 -7.65 0.26
CA SER A 106 -10.41 -6.71 -0.35
C SER A 106 -10.55 -5.43 0.48
N LEU A 107 -10.61 -5.55 1.81
CA LEU A 107 -10.66 -4.39 2.70
C LEU A 107 -9.38 -3.55 2.64
N LEU A 108 -8.21 -4.18 2.59
CA LEU A 108 -6.94 -3.45 2.43
C LEU A 108 -6.86 -2.75 1.07
N TRP A 109 -7.40 -3.37 0.03
CA TRP A 109 -7.56 -2.75 -1.29
C TRP A 109 -8.41 -1.48 -1.19
N GLU A 110 -9.61 -1.57 -0.61
CA GLU A 110 -10.50 -0.41 -0.42
C GLU A 110 -9.84 0.70 0.41
N ALA A 111 -9.14 0.32 1.48
CA ALA A 111 -8.41 1.24 2.34
C ALA A 111 -7.37 2.06 1.56
N VAL A 112 -6.59 1.39 0.70
CA VAL A 112 -5.55 2.05 -0.11
C VAL A 112 -6.19 3.02 -1.10
N PHE A 113 -7.21 2.59 -1.86
CA PHE A 113 -7.85 3.45 -2.86
C PHE A 113 -8.59 4.64 -2.24
N THR A 114 -9.17 4.46 -1.05
CA THR A 114 -9.84 5.54 -0.32
C THR A 114 -8.84 6.54 0.26
N ALA A 115 -7.74 6.06 0.86
CA ALA A 115 -6.74 6.92 1.47
C ALA A 115 -5.91 7.69 0.42
N MET A 116 -5.64 7.07 -0.73
CA MET A 116 -4.87 7.63 -1.84
C MET A 116 -5.76 8.42 -2.82
N SER A 117 -6.56 9.34 -2.28
CA SER A 117 -7.31 10.30 -3.11
C SER A 117 -6.36 11.22 -3.90
N PRO A 118 -6.78 11.82 -5.02
CA PRO A 118 -5.97 12.78 -5.76
C PRO A 118 -5.44 13.92 -4.87
N GLN A 119 -6.25 14.41 -3.93
CA GLN A 119 -5.85 15.46 -2.98
C GLN A 119 -4.76 14.98 -2.02
N SER A 120 -4.90 13.76 -1.47
CA SER A 120 -3.89 13.14 -0.62
C SER A 120 -2.58 12.92 -1.37
N ILE A 121 -2.67 12.46 -2.62
CA ILE A 121 -1.51 12.19 -3.47
C ILE A 121 -0.81 13.49 -3.85
N GLU A 122 -1.55 14.51 -4.29
CA GLU A 122 -1.00 15.83 -4.59
C GLU A 122 -0.28 16.41 -3.38
N GLY A 123 -0.91 16.35 -2.21
CA GLY A 123 -0.28 16.73 -0.94
C GLY A 123 1.02 15.95 -0.69
N TRP A 124 1.04 14.64 -0.93
CA TRP A 124 2.24 13.82 -0.76
C TRP A 124 3.35 14.19 -1.75
N PHE A 125 3.02 14.39 -3.03
CA PHE A 125 3.97 14.79 -4.07
C PHE A 125 4.57 16.17 -3.81
N TYR A 126 3.76 17.12 -3.31
CA TYR A 126 4.22 18.44 -2.91
C TYR A 126 5.23 18.37 -1.75
N HIS A 127 4.90 17.63 -0.68
CA HIS A 127 5.76 17.55 0.51
C HIS A 127 6.99 16.63 0.33
N SER A 128 6.97 15.73 -0.65
CA SER A 128 8.11 14.86 -0.97
C SER A 128 9.17 15.54 -1.85
N GLY A 129 8.90 16.75 -2.34
CA GLY A 129 9.83 17.51 -3.18
C GLY A 129 9.93 17.00 -4.62
N TYR A 130 9.00 16.15 -5.06
CA TYR A 130 8.93 15.65 -6.45
C TYR A 130 8.13 16.59 -7.38
N VAL A 131 7.34 17.50 -6.82
CA VAL A 131 6.64 18.56 -7.58
C VAL A 131 7.29 19.91 -7.22
N LEU A 132 7.78 20.61 -8.24
CA LEU A 132 8.34 21.98 -8.17
C LEU A 132 7.23 23.02 -8.30
#